data_AF-A0AAV6BDW2-F1
#
_entry.id   AF-A0AAV6BDW2-F1
#
_cell.length_a   1.000
_cell.length_b   1.000
_cell.length_c   1.000
_cell.angle_alpha   90.00
_cell.angle_beta   90.00
_cell.angle_gamma   90.00
#
_symmetry.space_group_name_H-M   'P 1'
#
loop_
_entity.id
_entity.type
_entity.pdbx_description
1 polymer ?
#
loop_
_entity_poly.entity_id
_entity_poly.type
_entity_poly.pdbx_seq_one_letter_code
_entity_poly.pdbx_strand_id
1 'polypeptide(L)'
;MSAIPLIVEKHRHALHDGFHRWPTLGRTPPALGDFRWPPELILATWVQADTGRPPSNGLEHRIGGSGGGFDLLDFRFADASRRIPESEPIDTSIPLNRRPYDRAIEIPVPWYGAGMSYGSISEQIMLARAKAARKWRTFTCTGEGGYPDSVAEYREHVITQIATGMFGVREETILRAPIVEFKYAQGAKPGLGGHLLGDKATMAVARMRESVPWVSLFSPFPFHSVYSVEDHKKHVDWIKAMHPTALVSVKVSTPTDV
;
A
#
# COMPACT_ATOMS: atom_id res chain seq x y z
N MET A 1 5.73 -5.65 -39.20
CA MET A 1 5.18 -6.17 -37.93
C MET A 1 5.29 -5.07 -36.89
N SER A 2 4.21 -4.73 -36.18
CA SER A 2 4.29 -3.66 -35.18
C SER A 2 5.24 -4.09 -34.05
N ALA A 3 6.03 -3.16 -33.52
CA ALA A 3 7.00 -3.46 -32.47
C ALA A 3 6.32 -3.85 -31.13
N ILE A 4 5.01 -3.58 -31.00
CA ILE A 4 4.26 -3.71 -29.76
C ILE A 4 4.14 -5.18 -29.31
N PRO A 5 3.68 -6.15 -30.13
CA PRO A 5 3.67 -7.57 -29.75
C PRO A 5 5.03 -8.10 -29.31
N LEU A 6 6.11 -7.70 -29.98
CA LEU A 6 7.47 -8.12 -29.62
C LEU A 6 7.95 -7.50 -28.30
N ILE A 7 7.60 -6.24 -28.04
CA ILE A 7 7.91 -5.56 -26.76
C ILE A 7 7.11 -6.17 -25.61
N VAL A 8 5.82 -6.48 -25.84
CA VAL A 8 4.95 -7.14 -24.86
C VAL A 8 5.47 -8.53 -24.55
N GLU A 9 5.80 -9.33 -25.57
CA GLU A 9 6.32 -10.69 -25.35
C GLU A 9 7.69 -10.66 -24.68
N LYS A 10 8.58 -9.73 -25.05
CA LYS A 10 9.86 -9.52 -24.36
C LYS A 10 9.65 -9.16 -22.88
N HIS A 11 8.73 -8.25 -22.56
CA HIS A 11 8.43 -7.89 -21.17
C HIS A 11 7.82 -9.05 -20.41
N ARG A 12 6.86 -9.77 -21.02
CA ARG A 12 6.21 -10.92 -20.39
C ARG A 12 7.20 -12.04 -20.13
N HIS A 13 8.07 -12.36 -21.08
CA HIS A 13 9.15 -13.32 -20.93
C HIS A 13 10.15 -12.89 -19.86
N ALA A 14 10.59 -11.63 -19.85
CA ALA A 14 11.51 -11.14 -18.82
C ALA A 14 10.88 -11.09 -17.42
N LEU A 15 9.59 -10.76 -17.30
CA LEU A 15 8.89 -10.70 -16.01
C LEU A 15 8.51 -12.07 -15.48
N HIS A 16 8.08 -12.99 -16.33
CA HIS A 16 7.71 -14.34 -15.90
C HIS A 16 8.92 -15.28 -15.92
N ASP A 17 9.48 -15.54 -17.10
CA ASP A 17 10.57 -16.51 -17.23
C ASP A 17 11.87 -15.99 -16.63
N GLY A 18 12.12 -14.68 -16.69
CA GLY A 18 13.28 -14.06 -16.05
C GLY A 18 13.27 -14.25 -14.54
N PHE A 19 12.19 -13.92 -13.84
CA PHE A 19 12.15 -14.04 -12.38
C PHE A 19 12.18 -15.50 -11.88
N HIS A 20 11.71 -16.47 -12.67
CA HIS A 20 11.88 -17.89 -12.35
C HIS A 20 13.29 -18.42 -12.65
N ARG A 21 14.00 -17.84 -13.63
CA ARG A 21 15.34 -18.31 -14.05
C ARG A 21 16.50 -17.56 -13.39
N TRP A 22 16.43 -16.24 -13.22
CA TRP A 22 17.52 -15.44 -12.69
C TRP A 22 18.04 -15.89 -11.31
N PRO A 23 17.19 -16.33 -10.36
CA PRO A 23 17.68 -16.89 -9.10
C PRO A 23 18.60 -18.11 -9.31
N THR A 24 18.46 -18.88 -10.39
CA THR A 24 19.25 -20.09 -10.62
C THR A 24 20.55 -19.85 -11.39
N LEU A 25 20.71 -18.67 -12.02
CA LEU A 25 21.82 -18.40 -12.94
C LEU A 25 23.10 -17.90 -12.27
N GLY A 26 23.10 -17.67 -10.94
CA GLY A 26 24.26 -17.16 -10.21
C GLY A 26 24.76 -15.78 -10.65
N ARG A 27 24.01 -15.09 -11.53
CA ARG A 27 24.29 -13.74 -12.05
C ARG A 27 23.06 -12.87 -11.92
N THR A 28 23.24 -11.65 -11.47
CA THR A 28 22.16 -10.67 -11.31
C THR A 28 21.94 -9.87 -12.62
N PRO A 29 20.70 -9.54 -13.00
CA PRO A 29 20.44 -8.71 -14.15
C PRO A 29 21.02 -7.29 -13.94
N PRO A 30 21.73 -6.69 -14.91
CA PRO A 30 22.46 -5.43 -14.71
C PRO A 30 21.57 -4.19 -14.49
N ALA A 31 20.25 -4.30 -14.59
CA ALA A 31 19.30 -3.20 -14.44
C ALA A 31 18.20 -3.46 -13.39
N LEU A 32 18.38 -4.47 -12.52
CA LEU A 32 17.40 -4.81 -11.50
C LEU A 32 17.80 -4.20 -10.14
N GLY A 33 16.92 -3.40 -9.57
CA GLY A 33 17.09 -2.85 -8.22
C GLY A 33 17.86 -1.53 -8.14
N ASP A 34 18.15 -1.14 -6.91
CA ASP A 34 18.94 0.04 -6.56
C ASP A 34 19.88 -0.27 -5.37
N PHE A 35 20.56 0.75 -4.85
CA PHE A 35 21.48 0.57 -3.71
C PHE A 35 20.80 -0.04 -2.48
N ARG A 36 19.58 0.38 -2.14
CA ARG A 36 18.84 -0.10 -0.96
C ARG A 36 18.11 -1.41 -1.24
N TRP A 37 17.54 -1.56 -2.43
CA TRP A 37 16.86 -2.76 -2.92
C TRP A 37 17.71 -3.46 -3.99
N PRO A 38 18.79 -4.16 -3.59
CA PRO A 38 19.68 -4.80 -4.55
C PRO A 38 18.97 -5.91 -5.31
N PRO A 39 19.48 -6.30 -6.50
CA PRO A 39 18.89 -7.35 -7.31
C PRO A 39 18.70 -8.66 -6.54
N GLU A 40 19.63 -9.02 -5.65
CA GLU A 40 19.51 -10.23 -4.82
C GLU A 40 18.28 -10.20 -3.92
N LEU A 41 18.05 -9.10 -3.19
CA LEU A 41 16.89 -8.94 -2.32
C LEU A 41 15.58 -9.02 -3.11
N ILE A 42 15.55 -8.42 -4.30
CA ILE A 42 14.38 -8.48 -5.19
C ILE A 42 14.10 -9.91 -5.66
N LEU A 43 15.13 -10.63 -6.11
CA LEU A 43 15.00 -12.03 -6.55
C LEU A 43 14.63 -12.95 -5.39
N ALA A 44 15.20 -12.74 -4.21
CA ALA A 44 14.85 -13.48 -3.00
C ALA A 44 13.40 -13.25 -2.58
N THR A 45 12.92 -12.00 -2.65
CA THR A 45 11.52 -11.65 -2.36
C THR A 45 10.57 -12.36 -3.32
N TRP A 46 10.94 -12.48 -4.60
CA TRP A 46 10.17 -13.26 -5.57
C TRP A 46 10.10 -14.74 -5.18
N VAL A 47 11.25 -15.37 -4.87
CA VAL A 47 11.30 -16.79 -4.46
C VAL A 47 10.47 -17.02 -3.19
N GLN A 48 10.54 -16.12 -2.22
CA GLN A 48 9.73 -16.18 -1.00
C GLN A 48 8.22 -16.06 -1.30
N ALA A 49 7.83 -15.17 -2.21
CA ALA A 49 6.43 -15.00 -2.60
C ALA A 49 5.88 -16.23 -3.34
N ASP A 50 6.70 -16.90 -4.16
CA ASP A 50 6.32 -18.07 -4.94
C ASP A 50 6.28 -19.36 -4.09
N THR A 51 7.29 -19.56 -3.24
CA THR A 51 7.50 -20.82 -2.51
C THR A 51 7.07 -20.78 -1.04
N GLY A 52 6.88 -19.58 -0.49
CA GLY A 52 6.68 -19.37 0.95
C GLY A 52 7.93 -19.60 1.80
N ARG A 53 9.12 -19.77 1.20
CA ARG A 53 10.38 -20.07 1.89
C ARG A 53 11.52 -19.16 1.41
N PRO A 54 12.49 -18.83 2.29
CA PRO A 54 13.72 -18.16 1.86
C PRO A 54 14.46 -18.98 0.78
N PRO A 55 15.17 -18.30 -0.15
CA PRO A 55 15.92 -18.99 -1.18
C PRO A 55 17.10 -19.78 -0.59
N SER A 56 17.36 -20.98 -1.11
CA SER A 56 18.43 -21.88 -0.64
C SER A 56 19.79 -21.64 -1.29
N ASN A 57 19.86 -20.77 -2.29
CA ASN A 57 21.03 -20.49 -3.11
C ASN A 57 21.91 -19.34 -2.57
N GLY A 58 21.70 -18.92 -1.32
CA GLY A 58 22.50 -17.89 -0.67
C GLY A 58 22.19 -16.44 -1.06
N LEU A 59 21.13 -16.19 -1.85
CA LEU A 59 20.68 -14.82 -2.13
C LEU A 59 20.38 -14.07 -0.83
N GLU A 60 20.85 -12.83 -0.73
CA GLU A 60 20.43 -11.92 0.35
C GLU A 60 18.90 -11.75 0.31
N HIS A 61 18.24 -11.94 1.45
CA HIS A 61 16.77 -11.98 1.55
C HIS A 61 16.21 -11.26 2.78
N ARG A 62 17.03 -10.49 3.51
CA ARG A 62 16.69 -9.94 4.83
C ARG A 62 16.70 -8.43 4.84
N ILE A 63 17.81 -7.80 4.44
CA ILE A 63 18.02 -6.36 4.64
C ILE A 63 18.46 -5.60 3.39
N GLY A 64 18.90 -6.28 2.34
CA GLY A 64 19.48 -5.64 1.15
C GLY A 64 20.62 -4.68 1.51
N GLY A 65 20.71 -3.56 0.78
CA GLY A 65 21.72 -2.53 1.02
C GLY A 65 21.29 -1.44 2.00
N SER A 66 20.17 -1.63 2.71
CA SER A 66 19.73 -0.69 3.76
C SER A 66 20.66 -0.68 4.98
N GLY A 67 21.41 -1.76 5.19
CA GLY A 67 22.18 -1.98 6.42
C GLY A 67 21.27 -2.23 7.63
N GLY A 68 19.98 -2.51 7.39
CA GLY A 68 18.92 -2.57 8.40
C GLY A 68 18.17 -1.23 8.53
N GLY A 69 17.53 -1.01 9.66
CA GLY A 69 16.73 0.20 9.90
C GLY A 69 15.99 0.22 11.23
N PHE A 70 15.84 -0.93 11.87
CA PHE A 70 15.35 -1.06 13.24
C PHE A 70 16.47 -1.51 14.20
N ASP A 71 17.73 -1.46 13.78
CA ASP A 71 18.87 -1.93 14.57
C ASP A 71 19.20 -1.02 15.77
N LEU A 72 18.56 0.16 15.83
CA LEU A 72 18.55 1.04 17.00
C LEU A 72 17.39 0.74 17.97
N LEU A 73 16.52 -0.21 17.66
CA LEU A 73 15.51 -0.69 18.59
C LEU A 73 16.14 -1.73 19.52
N ASP A 74 16.04 -1.49 20.82
CA ASP A 74 16.35 -2.49 21.83
C ASP A 74 15.07 -3.09 22.38
N PHE A 75 15.04 -4.43 22.50
CA PHE A 75 13.90 -5.13 23.06
C PHE A 75 14.11 -5.31 24.56
N ARG A 76 13.24 -4.70 25.36
CA ARG A 76 13.20 -4.97 26.81
C ARG A 76 12.54 -6.32 27.05
N PHE A 77 13.34 -7.37 27.05
CA PHE A 77 12.87 -8.72 27.36
C PHE A 77 12.39 -8.79 28.81
N ALA A 78 11.25 -9.45 29.01
CA ALA A 78 10.73 -9.68 30.34
C ALA A 78 11.63 -10.68 31.12
N ASP A 79 11.66 -10.54 32.45
CA ASP A 79 12.35 -11.47 33.33
C ASP A 79 11.90 -12.92 33.12
N ALA A 80 12.76 -13.88 33.46
CA ALA A 80 12.47 -15.31 33.30
C ALA A 80 11.14 -15.75 33.97
N SER A 81 10.73 -15.06 35.04
CA SER A 81 9.47 -15.30 35.76
C SER A 81 8.21 -14.88 34.98
N ARG A 82 8.34 -14.05 33.93
CA ARG A 82 7.25 -13.58 33.06
C ARG A 82 7.23 -14.27 31.70
N ARG A 83 8.11 -15.25 31.48
CA ARG A 83 8.12 -16.02 30.24
C ARG A 83 6.93 -16.97 30.21
N ILE A 84 6.14 -16.86 29.16
CA ILE A 84 5.09 -17.83 28.84
C ILE A 84 5.72 -19.10 28.26
N PRO A 85 5.14 -20.29 28.49
CA PRO A 85 5.58 -21.53 27.85
C PRO A 85 5.55 -21.42 26.31
N GLU A 86 6.48 -22.06 25.60
CA GLU A 86 6.50 -22.07 24.13
C GLU A 86 5.25 -22.70 23.52
N SER A 87 4.57 -23.57 24.26
CA SER A 87 3.30 -24.18 23.88
C SER A 87 2.10 -23.25 23.99
N GLU A 88 2.25 -22.09 24.64
CA GLU A 88 1.16 -21.13 24.82
C GLU A 88 0.82 -20.49 23.47
N PRO A 89 -0.45 -20.54 23.02
CA PRO A 89 -0.84 -19.92 21.76
C PRO A 89 -0.68 -18.40 21.86
N ILE A 90 0.03 -17.81 20.88
CA ILE A 90 0.20 -16.36 20.77
C ILE A 90 -0.96 -15.81 19.95
N ASP A 91 -1.76 -14.94 20.55
CA ASP A 91 -2.73 -14.13 19.82
C ASP A 91 -2.05 -12.87 19.25
N THR A 92 -2.08 -12.73 17.93
CA THR A 92 -1.56 -11.56 17.21
C THR A 92 -2.66 -10.60 16.77
N SER A 93 -3.90 -10.81 17.23
CA SER A 93 -5.03 -9.95 16.92
C SER A 93 -4.83 -8.54 17.48
N ILE A 94 -5.25 -7.53 16.70
CA ILE A 94 -5.17 -6.13 17.11
C ILE A 94 -6.49 -5.41 16.76
N PRO A 95 -7.16 -4.79 17.75
CA PRO A 95 -8.25 -3.86 17.49
C PRO A 95 -7.72 -2.56 16.89
N LEU A 96 -8.26 -2.14 15.75
CA LEU A 96 -7.86 -0.93 15.02
C LEU A 96 -8.47 0.35 15.59
N ASN A 97 -9.47 0.24 16.45
CA ASN A 97 -10.11 1.36 17.14
C ASN A 97 -10.25 1.07 18.64
N ARG A 98 -10.03 2.10 19.47
CA ARG A 98 -10.21 2.03 20.93
C ARG A 98 -11.50 2.72 21.41
N ARG A 99 -12.21 3.39 20.50
CA ARG A 99 -13.42 4.17 20.82
C ARG A 99 -14.63 3.23 20.88
N PRO A 100 -15.48 3.33 21.93
CA PRO A 100 -16.60 2.41 22.13
C PRO A 100 -17.79 2.66 21.20
N TYR A 101 -17.85 3.82 20.55
CA TYR A 101 -18.98 4.22 19.71
C TYR A 101 -18.71 4.06 18.20
N ASP A 102 -17.46 3.82 17.81
CA ASP A 102 -17.09 3.54 16.41
C ASP A 102 -17.21 2.05 16.11
N ARG A 103 -17.34 1.68 14.83
CA ARG A 103 -17.31 0.28 14.40
C ARG A 103 -16.05 -0.40 14.92
N ALA A 104 -16.23 -1.49 15.66
CA ALA A 104 -15.13 -2.35 16.09
C ALA A 104 -14.56 -3.09 14.89
N ILE A 105 -13.28 -2.88 14.61
CA ILE A 105 -12.54 -3.60 13.58
C ILE A 105 -11.30 -4.21 14.21
N GLU A 106 -11.16 -5.52 14.07
CA GLU A 106 -10.00 -6.28 14.52
C GLU A 106 -9.34 -6.97 13.32
N ILE A 107 -8.01 -6.97 13.28
CA ILE A 107 -7.24 -7.75 12.32
C ILE A 107 -6.47 -8.85 13.05
N PRO A 108 -6.46 -10.10 12.58
CA PRO A 108 -5.77 -11.20 13.25
C PRO A 108 -4.26 -11.16 13.03
N VAL A 109 -3.79 -10.34 12.09
CA VAL A 109 -2.38 -10.15 11.75
C VAL A 109 -2.03 -8.66 11.86
N PRO A 110 -0.91 -8.29 12.51
CA PRO A 110 -0.60 -6.91 12.87
C PRO A 110 0.00 -6.12 11.69
N TRP A 111 -0.52 -6.33 10.48
CA TRP A 111 -0.10 -5.66 9.27
C TRP A 111 -1.28 -5.50 8.32
N TYR A 112 -1.25 -4.44 7.53
CA TYR A 112 -2.16 -4.23 6.40
C TYR A 112 -1.40 -3.50 5.28
N GLY A 113 -1.94 -3.53 4.06
CA GLY A 113 -1.29 -2.94 2.89
C GLY A 113 -1.52 -1.42 2.78
N ALA A 114 -0.44 -0.64 2.66
CA ALA A 114 -0.50 0.82 2.49
C ALA A 114 -1.14 1.28 1.16
N GLY A 115 -1.66 2.50 1.13
CA GLY A 115 -2.27 3.07 -0.08
C GLY A 115 -1.29 3.26 -1.23
N MET A 116 -1.56 2.60 -2.37
CA MET A 116 -0.84 2.78 -3.64
C MET A 116 -1.87 3.00 -4.73
N SER A 117 -1.82 4.16 -5.39
CA SER A 117 -2.91 4.63 -6.26
C SER A 117 -3.01 3.89 -7.58
N TYR A 118 -4.24 3.74 -8.08
CA TYR A 118 -4.48 3.37 -9.48
C TYR A 118 -3.81 4.40 -10.40
N GLY A 119 -2.99 3.91 -11.33
CA GLY A 119 -2.10 4.70 -12.18
C GLY A 119 -0.65 4.68 -11.72
N SER A 120 -0.39 4.64 -10.41
CA SER A 120 0.97 4.35 -9.89
C SER A 120 1.27 2.85 -10.02
N ILE A 121 0.29 2.04 -9.60
CA ILE A 121 0.26 0.59 -9.81
C ILE A 121 -0.89 0.22 -10.74
N SER A 122 -0.79 -0.97 -11.34
CA SER A 122 -1.85 -1.51 -12.20
C SER A 122 -3.04 -2.01 -11.38
N GLU A 123 -4.20 -2.10 -12.02
CA GLU A 123 -5.42 -2.63 -11.42
C GLU A 123 -5.26 -4.09 -10.99
N GLN A 124 -4.47 -4.88 -11.73
CA GLN A 124 -4.15 -6.26 -11.43
C GLN A 124 -3.41 -6.40 -10.09
N ILE A 125 -2.50 -5.46 -9.79
CA ILE A 125 -1.82 -5.42 -8.49
C ILE A 125 -2.81 -5.05 -7.38
N MET A 126 -3.71 -4.08 -7.62
CA MET A 126 -4.75 -3.73 -6.65
C MET A 126 -5.66 -4.93 -6.33
N LEU A 127 -6.10 -5.65 -7.37
CA LEU A 127 -6.92 -6.86 -7.25
C LEU A 127 -6.19 -7.99 -6.51
N ALA A 128 -4.92 -8.25 -6.84
CA ALA A 128 -4.11 -9.25 -6.16
C ALA A 128 -3.96 -8.94 -4.65
N ARG A 129 -3.72 -7.67 -4.31
CA ARG A 129 -3.62 -7.21 -2.92
C ARG A 129 -4.96 -7.32 -2.18
N ALA A 130 -6.07 -7.01 -2.83
CA ALA A 130 -7.40 -7.11 -2.22
C ALA A 130 -7.80 -8.58 -1.95
N LYS A 131 -7.49 -9.48 -2.88
CA LYS A 131 -7.62 -10.94 -2.70
C LYS A 131 -6.79 -11.44 -1.52
N ALA A 132 -5.54 -11.00 -1.42
CA ALA A 132 -4.65 -11.36 -0.31
C ALA A 132 -5.18 -10.83 1.03
N ALA A 133 -5.59 -9.55 1.08
CA ALA A 133 -6.14 -8.93 2.29
C ALA A 133 -7.37 -9.70 2.81
N ARG A 134 -8.30 -10.08 1.93
CA ARG A 134 -9.45 -10.93 2.29
C ARG A 134 -9.04 -12.28 2.88
N LYS A 135 -8.07 -12.97 2.26
CA LYS A 135 -7.57 -14.27 2.78
C LYS A 135 -6.96 -14.14 4.18
N TRP A 136 -6.19 -13.07 4.40
CA TRP A 136 -5.55 -12.80 5.69
C TRP A 136 -6.48 -12.12 6.72
N ARG A 137 -7.73 -11.79 6.32
CA ARG A 137 -8.67 -10.99 7.12
C ARG A 137 -8.07 -9.67 7.60
N THR A 138 -7.26 -9.05 6.73
CA THR A 138 -6.68 -7.71 6.94
C THR A 138 -7.16 -6.77 5.83
N PHE A 139 -6.52 -5.61 5.70
CA PHE A 139 -6.89 -4.57 4.75
C PHE A 139 -5.80 -4.31 3.70
N THR A 140 -6.23 -3.83 2.54
CA THR A 140 -5.40 -3.07 1.60
C THR A 140 -5.98 -1.67 1.45
N CYS A 141 -5.30 -0.75 0.77
CA CYS A 141 -5.77 0.63 0.61
C CYS A 141 -5.70 1.07 -0.85
N THR A 142 -6.72 1.79 -1.31
CA THR A 142 -6.85 2.25 -2.71
C THR A 142 -5.74 3.20 -3.14
N GLY A 143 -5.16 3.92 -2.19
CA GLY A 143 -4.39 5.11 -2.49
C GLY A 143 -5.25 6.23 -3.07
N GLU A 144 -4.59 7.30 -3.51
CA GLU A 144 -5.20 8.57 -3.96
C GLU A 144 -5.76 8.52 -5.40
N GLY A 145 -5.88 7.34 -6.00
CA GLY A 145 -6.14 7.19 -7.45
C GLY A 145 -7.58 6.87 -7.83
N GLY A 146 -8.50 6.90 -6.86
CA GLY A 146 -9.85 6.36 -6.99
C GLY A 146 -9.95 4.87 -6.65
N TYR A 147 -11.15 4.31 -6.82
CA TYR A 147 -11.54 2.96 -6.41
C TYR A 147 -11.99 2.15 -7.63
N PRO A 148 -11.13 1.30 -8.22
CA PRO A 148 -11.51 0.48 -9.38
C PRO A 148 -12.64 -0.51 -9.05
N ASP A 149 -13.55 -0.74 -10.00
CA ASP A 149 -14.68 -1.66 -9.78
C ASP A 149 -14.23 -3.13 -9.63
N SER A 150 -13.08 -3.50 -10.20
CA SER A 150 -12.54 -4.85 -10.03
C SER A 150 -12.26 -5.22 -8.57
N VAL A 151 -12.00 -4.23 -7.69
CA VAL A 151 -11.77 -4.47 -6.26
C VAL A 151 -13.06 -4.42 -5.42
N ALA A 152 -14.20 -4.07 -6.01
CA ALA A 152 -15.47 -3.93 -5.29
C ALA A 152 -15.96 -5.22 -4.62
N GLU A 153 -15.64 -6.39 -5.18
CA GLU A 153 -15.94 -7.70 -4.55
C GLU A 153 -15.25 -7.85 -3.18
N TYR A 154 -14.12 -7.16 -2.96
CA TYR A 154 -13.28 -7.25 -1.78
C TYR A 154 -13.48 -6.07 -0.83
N ARG A 155 -14.55 -5.30 -0.98
CA ARG A 155 -14.71 -3.99 -0.34
C ARG A 155 -14.61 -3.97 1.18
N GLU A 156 -15.02 -5.05 1.86
CA GLU A 156 -14.86 -5.21 3.32
C GLU A 156 -13.40 -5.35 3.78
N HIS A 157 -12.45 -5.45 2.85
CA HIS A 157 -11.01 -5.57 3.08
C HIS A 157 -10.22 -4.45 2.38
N VAL A 158 -10.90 -3.36 1.99
CA VAL A 158 -10.28 -2.22 1.31
C VAL A 158 -10.54 -0.95 2.12
N ILE A 159 -9.49 -0.16 2.30
CA ILE A 159 -9.53 1.20 2.85
C ILE A 159 -9.65 2.16 1.67
N THR A 160 -10.67 3.02 1.67
CA THR A 160 -10.78 4.13 0.70
C THR A 160 -9.94 5.30 1.20
N GLN A 161 -8.95 5.72 0.43
CA GLN A 161 -8.12 6.87 0.77
C GLN A 161 -8.63 8.15 0.10
N ILE A 162 -8.74 9.21 0.90
CA ILE A 162 -9.02 10.57 0.47
C ILE A 162 -7.74 11.38 0.65
N ALA A 163 -7.32 12.07 -0.41
CA ALA A 163 -6.14 12.91 -0.43
C ALA A 163 -6.44 14.26 -1.07
N THR A 164 -5.45 15.15 -1.05
CA THR A 164 -5.62 16.57 -1.42
C THR A 164 -6.14 16.82 -2.83
N GLY A 165 -5.86 15.91 -3.77
CA GLY A 165 -6.37 16.00 -5.15
C GLY A 165 -7.82 15.57 -5.34
N MET A 166 -8.46 14.97 -4.32
CA MET A 166 -9.85 14.46 -4.37
C MET A 166 -10.16 13.52 -5.56
N PHE A 167 -9.14 12.92 -6.15
CA PHE A 167 -9.30 12.11 -7.36
C PHE A 167 -10.12 10.84 -7.09
N GLY A 168 -11.20 10.68 -7.87
CA GLY A 168 -12.08 9.53 -7.79
C GLY A 168 -12.84 9.41 -6.47
N VAL A 169 -12.88 10.48 -5.66
CA VAL A 169 -13.64 10.54 -4.41
C VAL A 169 -15.11 10.80 -4.75
N ARG A 170 -15.95 9.79 -4.56
CA ARG A 170 -17.40 9.86 -4.74
C ARG A 170 -18.09 9.25 -3.52
N GLU A 171 -19.35 9.62 -3.28
CA GLU A 171 -20.17 9.03 -2.22
C GLU A 171 -20.16 7.50 -2.27
N GLU A 172 -20.34 6.93 -3.46
CA GLU A 172 -20.28 5.49 -3.66
C GLU A 172 -18.95 4.89 -3.18
N THR A 173 -17.81 5.52 -3.50
CA THR A 173 -16.49 5.02 -3.09
C THR A 173 -16.24 5.12 -1.59
N ILE A 174 -16.87 6.09 -0.91
CA ILE A 174 -16.84 6.24 0.54
C ILE A 174 -17.69 5.15 1.21
N LEU A 175 -18.89 4.91 0.68
CA LEU A 175 -19.82 3.90 1.19
C LEU A 175 -19.36 2.45 0.94
N ARG A 176 -18.44 2.23 -0.01
CA ARG A 176 -17.90 0.89 -0.31
C ARG A 176 -17.04 0.32 0.82
N ALA A 177 -16.30 1.15 1.56
CA ALA A 177 -15.21 0.70 2.44
C ALA A 177 -15.53 0.86 3.93
N PRO A 178 -15.19 -0.12 4.78
CA PRO A 178 -15.38 -0.02 6.23
C PRO A 178 -14.44 1.00 6.90
N ILE A 179 -13.35 1.39 6.22
CA ILE A 179 -12.37 2.36 6.70
C ILE A 179 -12.14 3.41 5.62
N VAL A 180 -12.18 4.68 6.02
CA VAL A 180 -11.85 5.83 5.19
C VAL A 180 -10.60 6.50 5.76
N GLU A 181 -9.54 6.61 4.95
CA GLU A 181 -8.27 7.20 5.36
C GLU A 181 -8.08 8.59 4.76
N PHE A 182 -7.97 9.62 5.61
CA PHE A 182 -7.49 10.92 5.19
C PHE A 182 -5.97 10.94 5.15
N LYS A 183 -5.39 11.11 3.96
CA LYS A 183 -3.95 11.22 3.77
C LYS A 183 -3.52 12.68 3.74
N TYR A 184 -2.93 13.14 4.85
CA TYR A 184 -2.32 14.47 4.94
C TYR A 184 -0.89 14.49 4.40
N ALA A 185 -0.15 13.41 4.63
CA ALA A 185 1.25 13.33 4.21
C ALA A 185 1.70 11.89 3.93
N GLN A 186 2.88 11.77 3.33
CA GLN A 186 3.59 10.50 3.14
C GLN A 186 5.08 10.66 3.44
N GLY A 187 5.70 9.63 4.01
CA GLY A 187 7.13 9.69 4.36
C GLY A 187 8.07 9.85 3.17
N ALA A 188 7.69 9.43 1.96
CA ALA A 188 8.56 9.54 0.79
C ALA A 188 8.73 10.98 0.29
N LYS A 189 7.72 11.85 0.52
CA LYS A 189 7.71 13.26 0.09
C LYS A 189 6.87 14.08 1.08
N PRO A 190 7.37 14.35 2.31
CA PRO A 190 6.66 15.20 3.25
C PRO A 190 6.47 16.60 2.63
N GLY A 191 5.31 17.22 2.83
CA GLY A 191 5.07 18.58 2.33
C GLY A 191 4.71 18.71 0.85
N LEU A 192 4.56 17.61 0.11
CA LEU A 192 4.16 17.62 -1.31
C LEU A 192 2.97 16.69 -1.55
N GLY A 193 2.13 17.05 -2.52
CA GLY A 193 1.00 16.21 -2.95
C GLY A 193 1.44 15.00 -3.79
N GLY A 194 0.48 14.13 -4.12
CA GLY A 194 0.68 13.01 -5.04
C GLY A 194 1.04 13.47 -6.46
N HIS A 195 1.96 12.75 -7.11
CA HIS A 195 2.41 13.03 -8.48
C HIS A 195 2.13 11.81 -9.36
N LEU A 196 1.41 12.00 -10.47
CA LEU A 196 1.27 11.00 -11.53
C LEU A 196 1.73 11.61 -12.86
N LEU A 197 2.70 10.98 -13.51
CA LEU A 197 3.20 11.43 -14.80
C LEU A 197 2.17 11.16 -15.91
N GLY A 198 2.15 12.03 -16.94
CA GLY A 198 1.15 11.99 -18.01
C GLY A 198 1.15 10.68 -18.81
N ASP A 199 2.31 10.07 -19.02
CA ASP A 199 2.44 8.75 -19.66
C ASP A 199 1.71 7.63 -18.91
N LYS A 200 1.52 7.78 -17.60
CA LYS A 200 0.72 6.88 -16.75
C LYS A 200 -0.74 7.31 -16.58
N ALA A 201 -1.09 8.54 -16.95
CA ALA A 201 -2.45 9.07 -16.94
C ALA A 201 -3.25 8.61 -18.17
N THR A 202 -3.27 7.29 -18.40
CA THR A 202 -4.01 6.66 -19.52
C THR A 202 -5.50 6.99 -19.47
N MET A 203 -6.23 6.72 -20.56
CA MET A 203 -7.68 6.95 -20.65
C MET A 203 -8.47 6.38 -19.47
N ALA A 204 -8.12 5.18 -18.99
CA ALA A 204 -8.80 4.54 -17.87
C ALA A 204 -8.50 5.24 -16.53
N VAL A 205 -7.22 5.60 -16.31
CA VAL A 205 -6.80 6.35 -15.12
C VAL A 205 -7.44 7.74 -15.11
N ALA A 206 -7.42 8.45 -16.24
CA ALA A 206 -8.02 9.77 -16.37
C ALA A 206 -9.53 9.74 -16.13
N ARG A 207 -10.25 8.73 -16.67
CA ARG A 207 -11.67 8.52 -16.38
C ARG A 207 -11.95 8.31 -14.90
N MET A 208 -11.16 7.45 -14.24
CA MET A 208 -11.30 7.19 -12.80
C MET A 208 -11.13 8.48 -11.98
N ARG A 209 -10.16 9.30 -12.36
CA ARG A 209 -9.78 10.54 -11.67
C ARG A 209 -10.53 11.79 -12.14
N GLU A 210 -11.43 11.66 -13.11
CA GLU A 210 -12.13 12.79 -13.75
C GLU A 210 -11.16 13.86 -14.28
N SER A 211 -10.06 13.42 -14.88
CA SER A 211 -8.99 14.27 -15.39
C SER A 211 -8.83 14.16 -16.91
N VAL A 212 -7.95 15.00 -17.46
CA VAL A 212 -7.56 14.93 -18.87
C VAL A 212 -6.57 13.78 -19.07
N PRO A 213 -6.75 12.92 -20.09
CA PRO A 213 -5.81 11.84 -20.39
C PRO A 213 -4.47 12.37 -20.89
N TRP A 214 -3.41 11.64 -20.59
CA TRP A 214 -2.03 11.92 -21.00
C TRP A 214 -1.40 13.19 -20.43
N VAL A 215 -2.03 13.80 -19.43
CA VAL A 215 -1.52 14.99 -18.73
C VAL A 215 -1.03 14.60 -17.34
N SER A 216 0.11 15.14 -16.93
CA SER A 216 0.64 14.93 -15.57
C SER A 216 -0.30 15.52 -14.53
N LEU A 217 -0.59 14.76 -13.47
CA LEU A 217 -1.44 15.15 -12.37
C LEU A 217 -0.59 15.42 -11.13
N PHE A 218 -0.66 16.65 -10.64
CA PHE A 218 -0.02 17.07 -9.40
C PHE A 218 -1.13 17.47 -8.41
N SER A 219 -1.20 16.76 -7.29
CA SER A 219 -2.14 17.12 -6.24
C SER A 219 -1.62 18.35 -5.46
N PRO A 220 -2.52 19.24 -5.00
CA PRO A 220 -2.12 20.38 -4.18
C PRO A 220 -1.57 19.93 -2.83
N PHE A 221 -0.88 20.84 -2.15
CA PHE A 221 -0.53 20.69 -0.74
C PHE A 221 -0.82 22.02 -0.03
N PRO A 222 -1.64 22.09 1.04
CA PRO A 222 -2.38 21.03 1.75
C PRO A 222 -3.79 20.75 1.18
N PHE A 223 -4.66 20.05 1.93
CA PHE A 223 -6.11 20.03 1.63
C PHE A 223 -6.64 21.46 1.63
N HIS A 224 -7.28 21.89 0.53
CA HIS A 224 -7.82 23.24 0.41
C HIS A 224 -8.94 23.58 1.41
N SER A 225 -9.50 22.57 2.07
CA SER A 225 -10.57 22.70 3.07
C SER A 225 -10.09 22.50 4.50
N VAL A 226 -8.78 22.34 4.76
CA VAL A 226 -8.24 22.08 6.10
C VAL A 226 -7.07 23.01 6.40
N TYR A 227 -7.30 23.97 7.29
CA TYR A 227 -6.26 24.86 7.82
C TYR A 227 -6.12 24.78 9.34
N SER A 228 -7.00 24.03 10.00
CA SER A 228 -6.96 23.82 11.45
C SER A 228 -7.48 22.44 11.84
N VAL A 229 -7.37 22.10 13.12
CA VAL A 229 -7.91 20.84 13.66
C VAL A 229 -9.44 20.82 13.63
N GLU A 230 -10.08 21.99 13.73
CA GLU A 230 -11.53 22.14 13.60
C GLU A 230 -11.99 21.86 12.17
N ASP A 231 -11.19 22.25 11.16
CA ASP A 231 -11.49 21.89 9.78
C ASP A 231 -11.31 20.39 9.52
N HIS A 232 -10.29 19.77 10.12
CA HIS A 232 -10.18 18.31 10.10
C HIS A 232 -11.38 17.64 10.76
N LYS A 233 -11.92 18.20 11.85
CA LYS A 233 -13.16 17.71 12.44
C LYS A 233 -14.31 17.74 11.43
N LYS A 234 -14.43 18.79 10.60
CA LYS A 234 -15.45 18.85 9.53
C LYS A 234 -15.28 17.73 8.50
N HIS A 235 -14.05 17.32 8.19
CA HIS A 235 -13.79 16.13 7.36
C HIS A 235 -14.31 14.84 8.01
N VAL A 236 -14.05 14.66 9.31
CA VAL A 236 -14.58 13.52 10.07
C VAL A 236 -16.11 13.55 10.10
N ASP A 237 -16.70 14.71 10.39
CA ASP A 237 -18.16 14.90 10.42
C ASP A 237 -18.79 14.61 9.05
N TRP A 238 -18.14 15.04 7.96
CA TRP A 238 -18.56 14.77 6.59
C TRP A 238 -18.64 13.26 6.30
N ILE A 239 -17.57 12.52 6.64
CA ILE A 239 -17.58 11.06 6.46
C ILE A 239 -18.60 10.40 7.37
N LYS A 240 -18.76 10.85 8.62
CA LYS A 240 -19.72 10.28 9.56
C LYS A 240 -21.18 10.59 9.20
N ALA A 241 -21.44 11.70 8.52
CA ALA A 241 -22.76 12.01 7.99
C ALA A 241 -23.14 11.08 6.83
N MET A 242 -22.18 10.76 5.94
CA MET A 242 -22.41 9.89 4.78
C MET A 242 -22.35 8.41 5.13
N HIS A 243 -21.33 7.99 5.88
CA HIS A 243 -21.08 6.61 6.27
C HIS A 243 -20.87 6.52 7.81
N PRO A 244 -21.96 6.51 8.61
CA PRO A 244 -21.88 6.60 10.07
C PRO A 244 -21.04 5.49 10.73
N THR A 245 -21.02 4.31 10.11
CA THR A 245 -20.31 3.13 10.60
C THR A 245 -18.86 3.03 10.10
N ALA A 246 -18.40 3.93 9.22
CA ALA A 246 -17.01 3.93 8.76
C ALA A 246 -16.06 4.22 9.93
N LEU A 247 -14.94 3.49 10.01
CA LEU A 247 -13.82 3.93 10.82
C LEU A 247 -13.03 4.98 10.03
N VAL A 248 -12.71 6.11 10.66
CA VAL A 248 -11.91 7.17 10.02
C VAL A 248 -10.47 7.07 10.53
N SER A 249 -9.51 6.92 9.62
CA SER A 249 -8.08 6.98 9.92
C SER A 249 -7.45 8.24 9.33
N VAL A 250 -6.35 8.67 9.92
CA VAL A 250 -5.59 9.84 9.48
C VAL A 250 -4.14 9.43 9.30
N LYS A 251 -3.66 9.54 8.06
CA LYS A 251 -2.26 9.25 7.72
C LYS A 251 -1.46 10.55 7.72
N VAL A 252 -0.54 10.62 8.68
CA VAL A 252 0.46 11.68 8.84
C VAL A 252 1.86 11.14 8.52
N SER A 253 2.82 12.03 8.27
CA SER A 253 4.24 11.68 8.26
C SER A 253 4.88 12.15 9.56
N THR A 254 6.01 11.53 9.92
CA THR A 254 6.86 12.10 10.96
C THR A 254 7.24 13.53 10.59
N PRO A 255 7.35 14.44 11.56
CA PRO A 255 8.03 15.69 11.33
C PRO A 255 9.47 15.33 10.92
N THR A 256 9.81 15.50 9.66
CA THR A 256 11.17 15.89 9.32
C THR A 256 11.23 17.34 9.74
N ASP A 257 12.10 17.70 10.69
CA ASP A 257 12.39 19.10 10.99
C ASP A 257 12.55 19.83 9.64
N VAL A 258 11.61 20.75 9.35
CA VAL A 258 11.64 21.61 8.16
C VAL A 258 12.42 22.86 8.52
#